data_AF-A0A3N3S8D0-F1
#
_entry.id   AF-A0A3N3S8D0-F1
#
_cell.length_a   1.000
_cell.length_b   1.000
_cell.length_c   1.000
_cell.angle_alpha   90.00
_cell.angle_beta   90.00
_cell.angle_gamma   90.00
#
_symmetry.space_group_name_H-M   'P 1'
#
loop_
_entity.id
_entity.type
_entity.pdbx_description
1 polymer ?
#
loop_
_entity_poly.entity_id
_entity_poly.type
_entity_poly.pdbx_seq_one_letter_code
_entity_poly.pdbx_strand_id
1 'polypeptide(L)'
;MARTQKQKAAQTHAVSLITLTNPSSPIAEQYRTIRTNIQFASAAGQQIKTIVVTSSGPGEGKSTTAANIAVVFAKYGQRVLLVDADLRKSLVHKTFQLNNASGLSTVLSSSESLAESIQRTPVENLSILPSGPKPPNPSELLSSPRMDQILAEARQLFDVVIFDMPPVVAVTDAQIMSSKTDGTLLVVRENMSRKESLPKAKELLEMVQARVLGVVYNGAEHSKDAGYYYGN
;
A
#
# COMPACT_ATOMS: atom_id res chain seq x y z
N MET A 1 -5.33 -17.75 -42.90
CA MET A 1 -4.77 -16.73 -41.97
C MET A 1 -5.92 -16.16 -41.16
N ALA A 2 -6.00 -16.49 -39.86
CA ALA A 2 -6.84 -15.85 -38.82
C ALA A 2 -7.15 -16.87 -37.73
N ARG A 3 -6.20 -17.14 -36.81
CA ARG A 3 -6.46 -17.89 -35.56
C ARG A 3 -5.27 -17.86 -34.58
N THR A 4 -4.73 -16.68 -34.31
CA THR A 4 -3.76 -16.51 -33.21
C THR A 4 -3.81 -15.12 -32.60
N GLN A 5 -5.01 -14.63 -32.30
CA GLN A 5 -5.23 -13.52 -31.37
C GLN A 5 -6.34 -13.92 -30.40
N LYS A 6 -6.02 -14.82 -29.47
CA LYS A 6 -6.82 -15.07 -28.27
C LYS A 6 -5.98 -14.73 -27.05
N GLN A 7 -6.28 -13.56 -26.48
CA GLN A 7 -6.32 -13.30 -25.04
C GLN A 7 -5.04 -13.57 -24.23
N LYS A 8 -4.10 -12.61 -24.25
CA LYS A 8 -3.32 -12.28 -23.04
C LYS A 8 -4.25 -11.53 -22.07
N ALA A 9 -5.14 -12.24 -21.38
CA ALA A 9 -5.79 -11.69 -20.21
C ALA A 9 -4.71 -11.48 -19.15
N ALA A 10 -4.58 -10.26 -18.63
CA ALA A 10 -3.64 -9.93 -17.56
C ALA A 10 -3.97 -10.76 -16.31
N GLN A 11 -3.29 -11.88 -16.12
CA GLN A 11 -3.37 -12.66 -14.90
C GLN A 11 -2.85 -11.77 -13.75
N THR A 12 -3.75 -11.38 -12.87
CA THR A 12 -3.42 -10.60 -11.66
C THR A 12 -2.80 -11.58 -10.64
N HIS A 13 -1.47 -11.71 -10.71
CA HIS A 13 -0.68 -12.56 -9.82
C HIS A 13 -0.49 -11.92 -8.43
N ALA A 14 -0.28 -12.76 -7.41
CA ALA A 14 0.17 -12.36 -6.08
C ALA A 14 1.46 -11.51 -6.17
N VAL A 15 1.64 -10.54 -5.26
CA VAL A 15 2.87 -9.74 -5.22
C VAL A 15 3.99 -10.48 -4.49
N SER A 16 5.24 -10.16 -4.81
CA SER A 16 6.41 -10.76 -4.17
C SER A 16 6.65 -10.18 -2.77
N LEU A 17 6.75 -11.04 -1.76
CA LEU A 17 7.09 -10.67 -0.37
C LEU A 17 8.56 -10.99 -0.07
N ILE A 18 9.49 -10.27 -0.73
CA ILE A 18 10.94 -10.50 -0.60
C ILE A 18 11.44 -10.39 0.85
N THR A 19 10.80 -9.54 1.65
CA THR A 19 11.08 -9.37 3.09
C THR A 19 10.73 -10.60 3.94
N LEU A 20 9.93 -11.53 3.39
CA LEU A 20 9.67 -12.85 3.96
C LEU A 20 10.52 -13.93 3.28
N THR A 21 10.55 -13.96 1.95
CA THR A 21 11.17 -15.07 1.20
C THR A 21 12.68 -15.01 1.16
N ASN A 22 13.27 -13.81 1.20
CA ASN A 22 14.71 -13.61 1.31
C ASN A 22 15.03 -12.38 2.20
N PRO A 23 14.88 -12.52 3.54
CA PRO A 23 15.00 -11.40 4.46
C PRO A 23 16.40 -10.77 4.51
N SER A 24 17.45 -11.50 4.16
CA SER A 24 18.83 -11.01 4.13
C SER A 24 19.22 -10.37 2.79
N SER A 25 18.30 -10.32 1.82
CA SER A 25 18.59 -9.71 0.52
C SER A 25 18.84 -8.19 0.64
N PRO A 26 19.67 -7.61 -0.25
CA PRO A 26 19.81 -6.16 -0.34
C PRO A 26 18.48 -5.44 -0.55
N ILE A 27 17.52 -6.06 -1.26
CA ILE A 27 16.18 -5.50 -1.49
C ILE A 27 15.38 -5.44 -0.17
N ALA A 28 15.44 -6.48 0.65
CA ALA A 28 14.81 -6.47 1.97
C ALA A 28 15.41 -5.37 2.86
N GLU A 29 16.71 -5.10 2.75
CA GLU A 29 17.36 -3.98 3.44
C GLU A 29 16.83 -2.63 2.98
N GLN A 30 16.57 -2.44 1.68
CA GLN A 30 15.94 -1.19 1.19
C GLN A 30 14.57 -0.94 1.84
N TYR A 31 13.76 -1.98 2.07
CA TYR A 31 12.50 -1.83 2.81
C TYR A 31 12.71 -1.47 4.28
N ARG A 32 13.78 -1.96 4.93
CA ARG A 32 14.16 -1.53 6.30
C ARG A 32 14.58 -0.06 6.31
N THR A 33 15.35 0.39 5.32
CA THR A 33 15.70 1.80 5.15
C THR A 33 14.46 2.68 5.01
N ILE A 34 13.48 2.26 4.20
CA ILE A 34 12.20 2.98 4.07
C ILE A 34 11.48 3.07 5.44
N ARG A 35 11.37 1.96 6.18
CA ARG A 35 10.78 1.94 7.53
C ARG A 35 11.47 2.93 8.47
N THR A 36 12.80 2.92 8.49
CA THR A 36 13.62 3.82 9.31
C THR A 36 13.40 5.29 8.93
N ASN A 37 13.34 5.61 7.63
CA ASN A 37 13.06 6.98 7.17
C ASN A 37 11.67 7.47 7.58
N ILE A 38 10.66 6.59 7.53
CA ILE A 38 9.30 6.90 8.02
C ILE A 38 9.34 7.18 9.53
N GLN A 39 10.08 6.38 10.32
CA GLN A 39 10.23 6.60 11.76
C GLN A 39 10.94 7.93 12.06
N PHE A 40 11.98 8.30 11.30
CA PHE A 40 12.61 9.63 11.44
C PHE A 40 11.65 10.77 11.09
N ALA A 41 10.88 10.66 10.01
CA ALA A 41 9.88 11.66 9.64
C ALA A 41 8.76 11.79 10.71
N SER A 42 8.44 10.69 11.39
CA SER A 42 7.50 10.66 12.51
C SER A 42 8.06 11.38 13.74
N ALA A 43 9.33 11.15 14.07
CA ALA A 43 10.00 11.77 15.21
C ALA A 43 10.28 13.27 15.03
N ALA A 44 10.55 13.72 13.79
CA ALA A 44 10.84 15.12 13.49
C ALA A 44 9.59 16.02 13.39
N GLY A 45 8.39 15.45 13.47
CA GLY A 45 7.14 16.20 13.28
C GLY A 45 5.97 15.54 13.98
N GLN A 46 4.85 15.42 13.27
CA GLN A 46 3.68 14.70 13.80
C GLN A 46 3.87 13.19 13.68
N GLN A 47 3.38 12.47 14.69
CA GLN A 47 3.38 11.02 14.73
C GLN A 47 2.69 10.43 13.50
N ILE A 48 3.40 9.57 12.78
CA ILE A 48 2.90 8.85 11.60
C ILE A 48 2.46 7.46 12.04
N LYS A 49 1.13 7.25 12.11
CA LYS A 49 0.52 5.93 12.33
C LYS A 49 -0.18 5.39 11.09
N THR A 50 -0.71 6.26 10.24
CA THR A 50 -1.50 5.88 9.06
C THR A 50 -0.80 6.34 7.79
N ILE A 51 -0.58 5.40 6.86
CA ILE A 51 0.24 5.63 5.66
C ILE A 51 -0.52 5.19 4.43
N VAL A 52 -0.69 6.08 3.46
CA VAL A 52 -1.16 5.73 2.12
C VAL A 52 0.05 5.36 1.24
N VAL A 53 -0.07 4.25 0.50
CA VAL A 53 0.86 3.89 -0.57
C VAL A 53 0.11 3.95 -1.89
N THR A 54 0.50 4.87 -2.76
CA THR A 54 -0.08 5.04 -4.10
C THR A 54 1.03 5.24 -5.12
N SER A 55 0.66 5.46 -6.38
CA SER A 55 1.58 5.59 -7.51
C SER A 55 0.97 6.48 -8.58
N SER A 56 1.74 6.93 -9.57
CA SER A 56 1.22 7.73 -10.68
C SER A 56 0.46 6.91 -11.72
N GLY A 57 0.77 5.62 -11.84
CA GLY A 57 0.21 4.73 -12.84
C GLY A 57 0.07 3.28 -12.37
N PRO A 58 -0.73 2.46 -13.07
CA PRO A 58 -0.90 1.06 -12.73
C PRO A 58 0.40 0.25 -12.92
N GLY A 59 0.60 -0.76 -12.07
CA GLY A 59 1.74 -1.70 -12.17
C GLY A 59 3.01 -1.26 -11.45
N GLU A 60 3.07 -0.01 -10.94
CA GLU A 60 4.29 0.62 -10.41
C GLU A 60 4.83 -0.02 -9.12
N GLY A 61 4.13 -1.00 -8.57
CA GLY A 61 4.56 -1.78 -7.42
C GLY A 61 4.07 -1.22 -6.08
N LYS A 62 3.01 -0.40 -6.08
CA LYS A 62 2.30 0.09 -4.89
C LYS A 62 1.94 -1.03 -3.90
N SER A 63 1.26 -2.08 -4.37
CA SER A 63 0.84 -3.22 -3.56
C SER A 63 2.03 -4.04 -3.04
N THR A 64 3.05 -4.26 -3.87
CA THR A 64 4.31 -4.91 -3.47
C THR A 64 5.01 -4.11 -2.37
N THR A 65 5.08 -2.79 -2.55
CA THR A 65 5.75 -1.88 -1.61
C THR A 65 5.00 -1.82 -0.30
N ALA A 66 3.68 -1.63 -0.32
CA ALA A 66 2.82 -1.63 0.86
C ALA A 66 2.97 -2.92 1.67
N ALA A 67 2.92 -4.07 1.01
CA ALA A 67 3.02 -5.36 1.69
C ALA A 67 4.41 -5.62 2.29
N ASN A 68 5.50 -5.29 1.59
CA ASN A 68 6.85 -5.45 2.13
C ASN A 68 7.16 -4.46 3.26
N ILE A 69 6.67 -3.22 3.17
CA ILE A 69 6.77 -2.24 4.26
C ILE A 69 6.00 -2.75 5.49
N ALA A 70 4.79 -3.29 5.30
CA ALA A 70 4.00 -3.86 6.39
C ALA A 70 4.74 -5.00 7.10
N VAL A 71 5.39 -5.90 6.34
CA VAL A 71 6.19 -6.99 6.90
C VAL A 71 7.37 -6.46 7.73
N VAL A 72 8.13 -5.46 7.25
CA VAL A 72 9.30 -4.95 8.00
C VAL A 72 8.92 -4.19 9.26
N PHE A 73 7.75 -3.54 9.29
CA PHE A 73 7.19 -2.97 10.52
C PHE A 73 6.77 -4.07 11.50
N ALA A 74 6.07 -5.10 11.03
CA ALA A 74 5.61 -6.20 11.86
C ALA A 74 6.76 -7.01 12.46
N LYS A 75 7.80 -7.29 11.67
CA LYS A 75 9.05 -7.92 12.13
C LYS A 75 9.85 -7.08 13.14
N TYR A 76 9.55 -5.79 13.25
CA TYR A 76 10.13 -4.90 14.26
C TYR A 76 9.29 -4.87 15.56
N GLY A 77 8.28 -5.74 15.68
CA GLY A 77 7.43 -5.86 16.86
C GLY A 77 6.25 -4.89 16.91
N GLN A 78 6.02 -4.09 15.86
CA GLN A 78 4.86 -3.19 15.80
C GLN A 78 3.62 -3.96 15.35
N ARG A 79 2.46 -3.69 15.97
CA ARG A 79 1.17 -4.20 15.50
C ARG A 79 0.79 -3.47 14.22
N VAL A 80 0.80 -4.18 13.09
CA VAL A 80 0.55 -3.62 11.76
C VAL A 80 -0.78 -4.10 11.21
N LEU A 81 -1.56 -3.18 10.66
CA LEU A 81 -2.68 -3.48 9.77
C LEU A 81 -2.35 -3.05 8.34
N LEU A 82 -2.36 -3.99 7.40
CA LEU A 82 -2.35 -3.69 5.96
C LEU A 82 -3.79 -3.74 5.44
N VAL A 83 -4.27 -2.62 4.92
CA VAL A 83 -5.61 -2.46 4.35
C VAL A 83 -5.51 -2.43 2.83
N ASP A 84 -6.19 -3.35 2.14
CA ASP A 84 -6.35 -3.31 0.69
C ASP A 84 -7.50 -2.37 0.33
N ALA A 85 -7.16 -1.10 0.14
CA ALA A 85 -8.11 -0.04 -0.21
C ALA A 85 -8.14 0.24 -1.73
N ASP A 86 -7.51 -0.61 -2.55
CA ASP A 86 -7.76 -0.71 -4.00
C ASP A 86 -9.01 -1.57 -4.25
N LEU A 87 -10.16 -1.00 -3.89
CA LEU A 87 -11.49 -1.60 -4.06
C LEU A 87 -11.85 -1.88 -5.53
N ARG A 88 -10.99 -1.46 -6.48
CA ARG A 88 -11.18 -1.64 -7.93
C ARG A 88 -10.38 -2.81 -8.47
N LYS A 89 -9.13 -2.97 -8.03
CA LYS A 89 -8.17 -3.99 -8.52
C LYS A 89 -7.33 -4.57 -7.36
N SER A 90 -8.00 -5.06 -6.33
CA SER A 90 -7.40 -5.71 -5.15
C SER A 90 -6.46 -6.87 -5.50
N LEU A 91 -5.32 -6.91 -4.82
CA LEU A 91 -4.25 -7.92 -4.97
C LEU A 91 -3.73 -8.47 -3.64
N VAL A 92 -4.01 -7.82 -2.52
CA VAL A 92 -3.43 -8.18 -1.21
C VAL A 92 -3.96 -9.55 -0.76
N HIS A 93 -5.26 -9.81 -0.89
CA HIS A 93 -5.84 -11.10 -0.50
C HIS A 93 -5.17 -12.28 -1.23
N LYS A 94 -4.86 -12.14 -2.52
CA LYS A 94 -4.13 -13.18 -3.29
C LYS A 94 -2.71 -13.38 -2.79
N THR A 95 -2.07 -12.30 -2.39
CA THR A 95 -0.68 -12.27 -1.91
C THR A 95 -0.53 -13.04 -0.61
N PHE A 96 -1.50 -12.87 0.30
CA PHE A 96 -1.49 -13.51 1.61
C PHE A 96 -2.39 -14.76 1.68
N GLN A 97 -2.94 -15.21 0.55
CA GLN A 97 -3.81 -16.38 0.43
C GLN A 97 -5.03 -16.32 1.36
N LEU A 98 -5.65 -15.14 1.44
CA LEU A 98 -6.78 -14.84 2.32
C LEU A 98 -8.12 -14.87 1.56
N ASN A 99 -9.19 -15.08 2.31
CA ASN A 99 -10.55 -14.94 1.80
C ASN A 99 -10.87 -13.45 1.55
N ASN A 100 -11.59 -13.13 0.47
CA ASN A 100 -11.99 -11.77 0.09
C ASN A 100 -13.52 -11.59 0.00
N ALA A 101 -14.30 -12.49 0.62
CA ALA A 101 -15.75 -12.42 0.67
C ALA A 101 -16.28 -11.30 1.60
N SER A 102 -15.48 -10.95 2.62
CA SER A 102 -15.69 -9.81 3.52
C SER A 102 -14.37 -9.03 3.63
N GLY A 103 -14.46 -7.71 3.83
CA GLY A 103 -13.32 -6.81 3.88
C GLY A 103 -13.74 -5.35 3.95
N LEU A 104 -12.85 -4.44 3.56
CA LEU A 104 -13.09 -3.00 3.68
C LEU A 104 -14.42 -2.56 3.06
N SER A 105 -14.78 -3.06 1.87
CA SER A 105 -16.03 -2.71 1.21
C SER A 105 -17.26 -3.14 2.02
N THR A 106 -17.25 -4.34 2.63
CA THR A 106 -18.39 -4.82 3.42
C THR A 106 -18.52 -4.03 4.72
N VAL A 107 -17.41 -3.75 5.41
CA VAL A 107 -17.36 -2.93 6.63
C VAL A 107 -17.82 -1.49 6.38
N LEU A 108 -17.57 -0.95 5.18
CA LEU A 108 -18.02 0.38 4.78
C LEU A 108 -19.50 0.41 4.37
N SER A 109 -20.02 -0.67 3.78
CA SER A 109 -21.40 -0.72 3.26
C SER A 109 -22.43 -1.29 4.24
N SER A 110 -21.99 -1.91 5.33
CA SER A 110 -22.84 -2.63 6.27
C SER A 110 -22.45 -2.37 7.72
N SER A 111 -23.21 -2.95 8.66
CA SER A 111 -22.92 -2.89 10.09
C SER A 111 -21.90 -3.95 10.55
N GLU A 112 -21.19 -4.60 9.62
CA GLU A 112 -20.13 -5.56 9.96
C GLU A 112 -19.00 -4.85 10.72
N SER A 113 -18.49 -5.52 11.77
CA SER A 113 -17.46 -4.92 12.61
C SER A 113 -16.09 -4.98 11.92
N LEU A 114 -15.28 -3.93 12.11
CA LEU A 114 -13.91 -3.89 11.59
C LEU A 114 -13.10 -5.09 12.08
N ALA A 115 -13.24 -5.45 13.36
CA ALA A 115 -12.49 -6.52 14.00
C ALA A 115 -12.78 -7.90 13.39
N GLU A 116 -14.02 -8.18 12.99
CA GLU A 116 -14.42 -9.45 12.38
C GLU A 116 -13.89 -9.60 10.96
N SER A 117 -13.76 -8.50 10.21
CA SER A 117 -13.25 -8.52 8.83
C SER A 117 -11.71 -8.50 8.77
N ILE A 118 -11.02 -8.24 9.87
CA ILE A 118 -9.56 -8.30 9.95
C ILE A 118 -9.11 -9.76 10.06
N GLN A 119 -8.22 -10.16 9.14
CA GLN A 119 -7.65 -11.51 9.10
C GLN A 119 -6.20 -11.51 9.56
N ARG A 120 -5.84 -12.49 10.37
CA ARG A 120 -4.45 -12.71 10.79
C ARG A 120 -3.65 -13.35 9.65
N THR A 121 -2.36 -13.06 9.61
CA THR A 121 -1.43 -13.69 8.67
C THR A 121 -0.46 -14.62 9.40
N PRO A 122 0.29 -15.48 8.69
CA PRO A 122 1.40 -16.23 9.27
C PRO A 122 2.56 -15.35 9.76
N VAL A 123 2.58 -14.06 9.42
CA VAL A 123 3.59 -13.11 9.90
C VAL A 123 3.12 -12.52 11.22
N GLU A 124 3.88 -12.76 12.28
CA GLU A 124 3.60 -12.21 13.60
C GLU A 124 3.45 -10.68 13.54
N ASN A 125 2.50 -10.14 14.32
CA ASN A 125 2.13 -8.73 14.36
C ASN A 125 1.57 -8.14 13.05
N LEU A 126 1.38 -8.91 11.99
CA LEU A 126 0.76 -8.44 10.75
C LEU A 126 -0.66 -8.99 10.60
N SER A 127 -1.62 -8.06 10.57
CA SER A 127 -3.02 -8.31 10.24
C SER A 127 -3.37 -7.65 8.90
N ILE A 128 -4.39 -8.17 8.23
CA ILE A 128 -4.84 -7.69 6.93
C ILE A 128 -6.34 -7.45 6.95
N LEU A 129 -6.75 -6.28 6.48
CA LEU A 129 -8.13 -6.03 6.06
C LEU A 129 -8.15 -6.12 4.52
N PRO A 130 -8.65 -7.22 3.93
CA PRO A 130 -8.73 -7.33 2.48
C PRO A 130 -9.80 -6.36 1.93
N SER A 131 -9.89 -6.20 0.60
CA SER A 131 -10.79 -5.20 0.02
C SER A 131 -12.26 -5.54 0.22
N GLY A 132 -12.59 -6.83 0.32
CA GLY A 132 -13.94 -7.34 0.16
C GLY A 132 -14.40 -7.34 -1.31
N PRO A 133 -15.66 -7.69 -1.57
CA PRO A 133 -16.27 -7.65 -2.90
C PRO A 133 -16.19 -6.25 -3.51
N LYS A 134 -16.01 -6.14 -4.82
CA LYS A 134 -15.93 -4.86 -5.52
C LYS A 134 -17.25 -4.09 -5.39
N PRO A 135 -17.28 -2.91 -4.74
CA PRO A 135 -18.49 -2.12 -4.62
C PRO A 135 -18.77 -1.31 -5.90
N PRO A 136 -20.03 -0.87 -6.12
CA PRO A 136 -20.37 -0.01 -7.26
C PRO A 136 -19.83 1.43 -7.10
N ASN A 137 -19.59 1.88 -5.87
CA ASN A 137 -19.27 3.27 -5.50
C ASN A 137 -18.04 3.37 -4.55
N PRO A 138 -16.81 2.99 -5.00
CA PRO A 138 -15.63 2.96 -4.14
C PRO A 138 -15.27 4.30 -3.50
N SER A 139 -15.32 5.40 -4.27
CA SER A 139 -14.86 6.71 -3.82
C SER A 139 -15.78 7.28 -2.74
N GLU A 140 -17.08 7.09 -2.89
CA GLU A 140 -18.11 7.49 -1.94
C GLU A 140 -17.93 6.77 -0.61
N LEU A 141 -17.69 5.46 -0.65
CA LEU A 141 -17.44 4.66 0.55
C LEU A 141 -16.18 5.14 1.29
N LEU A 142 -15.09 5.41 0.58
CA LEU A 142 -13.83 5.93 1.17
C LEU A 142 -13.97 7.36 1.71
N SER A 143 -14.88 8.16 1.16
CA SER A 143 -15.17 9.52 1.65
C SER A 143 -16.14 9.56 2.82
N SER A 144 -16.77 8.42 3.14
CA SER A 144 -17.87 8.35 4.11
C SER A 144 -17.43 8.60 5.56
N PRO A 145 -18.35 9.05 6.43
CA PRO A 145 -18.09 9.12 7.88
C PRO A 145 -17.74 7.76 8.49
N ARG A 146 -18.21 6.65 7.89
CA ARG A 146 -17.86 5.31 8.33
C ARG A 146 -16.37 5.03 8.13
N MET A 147 -15.76 5.53 7.05
CA MET A 147 -14.32 5.40 6.85
C MET A 147 -13.52 6.16 7.92
N ASP A 148 -14.01 7.33 8.36
CA ASP A 148 -13.37 8.09 9.45
C ASP A 148 -13.43 7.33 10.78
N GLN A 149 -14.55 6.65 11.06
CA GLN A 149 -14.68 5.77 12.21
C GLN A 149 -13.72 4.57 12.14
N ILE A 150 -13.67 3.88 10.98
CA ILE A 150 -12.73 2.76 10.76
C ILE A 150 -11.30 3.21 10.97
N LEU A 151 -10.93 4.40 10.48
CA LEU A 151 -9.60 4.95 10.67
C LEU A 151 -9.30 5.18 12.16
N ALA A 152 -10.25 5.77 12.91
CA ALA A 152 -10.10 5.98 14.35
C ALA A 152 -9.97 4.66 15.12
N GLU A 153 -10.80 3.67 14.82
CA GLU A 153 -10.75 2.32 15.40
C GLU A 153 -9.39 1.65 15.10
N ALA A 154 -8.95 1.66 13.85
CA ALA A 154 -7.68 1.06 13.44
C ALA A 154 -6.47 1.72 14.14
N ARG A 155 -6.50 3.04 14.36
CA ARG A 155 -5.44 3.78 15.07
C ARG A 155 -5.32 3.42 16.56
N GLN A 156 -6.40 2.93 17.17
CA GLN A 156 -6.39 2.45 18.55
C GLN A 156 -5.83 1.02 18.64
N LEU A 157 -6.18 0.18 17.68
CA LEU A 157 -5.84 -1.24 17.68
C LEU A 157 -4.41 -1.52 17.19
N PHE A 158 -3.89 -0.68 16.30
CA PHE A 158 -2.60 -0.90 15.62
C PHE A 158 -1.64 0.26 15.84
N ASP A 159 -0.35 -0.07 15.83
CA ASP A 159 0.73 0.91 15.94
C ASP A 159 1.00 1.57 14.57
N VAL A 160 0.79 0.82 13.48
CA VAL A 160 0.90 1.30 12.10
C VAL A 160 -0.22 0.72 11.24
N VAL A 161 -0.87 1.54 10.43
CA VAL A 161 -1.90 1.15 9.45
C VAL A 161 -1.45 1.62 8.07
N ILE A 162 -1.35 0.69 7.12
CA ILE A 162 -0.89 0.96 5.75
C ILE A 162 -2.04 0.70 4.78
N PHE A 163 -2.37 1.67 3.95
CA PHE A 163 -3.41 1.58 2.93
C PHE A 163 -2.78 1.41 1.55
N ASP A 164 -2.97 0.26 0.91
CA ASP A 164 -2.67 0.07 -0.51
C ASP A 164 -3.78 0.73 -1.34
N MET A 165 -3.44 1.75 -2.13
CA MET A 165 -4.40 2.58 -2.85
C MET A 165 -4.19 2.48 -4.36
N PRO A 166 -5.25 2.61 -5.19
CA PRO A 166 -5.11 2.70 -6.65
C PRO A 166 -4.24 3.90 -7.05
N PRO A 167 -3.74 3.95 -8.31
CA PRO A 167 -2.91 5.08 -8.76
C PRO A 167 -3.65 6.41 -8.65
N VAL A 168 -3.00 7.42 -8.06
CA VAL A 168 -3.62 8.71 -7.71
C VAL A 168 -4.08 9.52 -8.92
N VAL A 169 -3.45 9.32 -10.08
CA VAL A 169 -3.83 9.98 -11.35
C VAL A 169 -5.04 9.31 -11.99
N ALA A 170 -5.28 8.02 -11.70
CA ALA A 170 -6.35 7.26 -12.34
C ALA A 170 -7.72 7.53 -11.73
N VAL A 171 -7.80 7.69 -10.40
CA VAL A 171 -9.04 7.86 -9.64
C VAL A 171 -8.77 8.69 -8.37
N THR A 172 -9.83 9.27 -7.80
CA THR A 172 -9.75 10.15 -6.62
C THR A 172 -9.54 9.42 -5.31
N ASP A 173 -9.73 8.10 -5.27
CA ASP A 173 -9.68 7.25 -4.07
C ASP A 173 -8.42 7.54 -3.21
N ALA A 174 -7.24 7.57 -3.84
CA ALA A 174 -5.97 7.83 -3.15
C ALA A 174 -5.85 9.25 -2.61
N GLN A 175 -6.46 10.24 -3.27
CA GLN A 175 -6.49 11.64 -2.80
C GLN A 175 -7.35 11.75 -1.55
N ILE A 176 -8.53 11.12 -1.56
CA ILE A 176 -9.47 11.09 -0.42
C ILE A 176 -8.79 10.47 0.81
N MET A 177 -8.11 9.33 0.64
CA MET A 177 -7.41 8.71 1.77
C MET A 177 -6.16 9.49 2.20
N SER A 178 -5.46 10.12 1.26
CA SER A 178 -4.26 10.92 1.60
C SER A 178 -4.58 12.18 2.39
N SER A 179 -5.79 12.73 2.28
CA SER A 179 -6.22 13.88 3.11
C SER A 179 -6.65 13.49 4.53
N LYS A 180 -6.92 12.20 4.76
CA LYS A 180 -7.37 11.65 6.04
C LYS A 180 -6.24 10.98 6.84
N THR A 181 -5.08 10.72 6.23
CA THR A 181 -3.98 9.92 6.82
C THR A 181 -2.75 10.78 7.14
N ASP A 182 -1.85 10.26 7.97
CA ASP A 182 -0.70 11.02 8.49
C ASP A 182 0.43 11.19 7.46
N GLY A 183 0.46 10.35 6.43
CA GLY A 183 1.45 10.48 5.38
C GLY A 183 1.18 9.63 4.14
N THR A 184 1.74 10.08 3.03
CA THR A 184 1.62 9.41 1.71
C THR A 184 2.99 9.07 1.16
N LEU A 185 3.16 7.83 0.71
CA LEU A 185 4.29 7.37 -0.08
C LEU A 185 3.86 7.27 -1.55
N LEU A 186 4.62 7.94 -2.42
CA LEU A 186 4.44 7.84 -3.87
C LEU A 186 5.44 6.82 -4.44
N VAL A 187 4.95 5.73 -5.00
CA VAL A 187 5.78 4.74 -5.69
C VAL A 187 5.98 5.16 -7.14
N VAL A 188 7.22 5.20 -7.58
CA VAL A 188 7.62 5.50 -8.96
C VAL A 188 8.48 4.34 -9.44
N ARG A 189 8.13 3.73 -10.57
CA ARG A 189 8.84 2.57 -11.10
C ARG A 189 9.73 2.94 -12.28
N GLU A 190 10.98 2.52 -12.22
CA GLU A 190 11.90 2.63 -13.34
C GLU A 190 11.33 1.96 -14.60
N ASN A 191 11.59 2.58 -15.76
CA ASN A 191 11.17 2.12 -17.08
C ASN A 191 9.66 1.86 -17.24
N MET A 192 8.83 2.39 -16.35
CA MET A 192 7.38 2.20 -16.44
C MET A 192 6.56 3.43 -16.03
N SER A 193 6.98 4.17 -15.01
CA SER A 193 6.36 5.45 -14.68
C SER A 193 6.59 6.48 -15.78
N ARG A 194 5.52 7.12 -16.24
CA ARG A 194 5.63 8.18 -17.26
C ARG A 194 6.02 9.48 -16.57
N LYS A 195 7.11 10.12 -17.03
CA LYS A 195 7.60 11.39 -16.46
C LYS A 195 6.51 12.46 -16.37
N GLU A 196 5.66 12.54 -17.40
CA GLU A 196 4.51 13.44 -17.49
C GLU A 196 3.41 13.19 -16.43
N SER A 197 3.29 11.97 -15.91
CA SER A 197 2.30 11.65 -14.86
C SER A 197 2.75 12.01 -13.45
N LEU A 198 4.05 12.21 -13.22
CA LEU A 198 4.60 12.51 -11.90
C LEU A 198 4.25 13.93 -11.40
N PRO A 199 4.38 15.00 -12.20
CA PRO A 199 3.90 16.33 -11.80
C PRO A 199 2.41 16.31 -11.48
N LYS A 200 1.61 15.59 -12.28
CA LYS A 200 0.17 15.50 -12.02
C LYS A 200 -0.14 14.76 -10.72
N ALA A 201 0.55 13.64 -10.45
CA ALA A 201 0.42 12.93 -9.18
C ALA A 201 0.75 13.83 -7.99
N LYS A 202 1.83 14.61 -8.08
CA LYS A 202 2.22 15.59 -7.07
C LYS A 202 1.14 16.65 -6.87
N GLU A 203 0.68 17.29 -7.94
CA GLU A 203 -0.36 18.33 -7.90
C GLU A 203 -1.65 17.82 -7.23
N LEU A 204 -2.11 16.61 -7.60
CA LEU A 204 -3.31 16.00 -7.02
C LEU A 204 -3.18 15.77 -5.51
N LEU A 205 -1.99 15.38 -5.03
CA LEU A 205 -1.71 15.20 -3.61
C LEU A 205 -1.60 16.54 -2.87
N GLU A 206 -0.98 17.55 -3.49
CA GLU A 206 -0.87 18.90 -2.93
C GLU A 206 -2.24 19.59 -2.79
N MET A 207 -3.14 19.41 -3.76
CA MET A 207 -4.50 19.97 -3.72
C MET A 207 -5.30 19.53 -2.50
N VAL A 208 -5.07 18.31 -2.02
CA VAL A 208 -5.73 17.77 -0.82
C VAL A 208 -4.87 17.91 0.43
N GLN A 209 -3.79 18.69 0.34
CA GLN A 209 -2.84 18.95 1.43
C GLN A 209 -2.25 17.67 2.03
N ALA A 210 -2.07 16.63 1.21
CA ALA A 210 -1.49 15.37 1.65
C ALA A 210 -0.04 15.57 2.10
N ARG A 211 0.33 15.00 3.25
CA ARG A 211 1.71 14.98 3.72
C ARG A 211 2.51 13.92 2.96
N VAL A 212 3.08 14.27 1.81
CA VAL A 212 3.95 13.36 1.05
C VAL A 212 5.26 13.15 1.81
N LEU A 213 5.45 11.95 2.35
CA LEU A 213 6.65 11.60 3.14
C LEU A 213 7.88 11.40 2.26
N GLY A 214 7.67 11.02 1.00
CA GLY A 214 8.73 10.80 0.03
C GLY A 214 8.30 9.92 -1.13
N VAL A 215 9.28 9.58 -1.96
CA VAL A 215 9.12 8.73 -3.13
C VAL A 215 9.84 7.41 -2.92
N VAL A 216 9.17 6.29 -3.21
CA VAL A 216 9.80 4.97 -3.31
C VAL A 216 10.12 4.70 -4.77
N TYR A 217 11.41 4.72 -5.12
CA TYR A 217 11.88 4.39 -6.46
C TYR A 217 12.01 2.88 -6.62
N ASN A 218 11.09 2.27 -7.34
CA ASN A 218 10.93 0.83 -7.47
C ASN A 218 11.51 0.30 -8.79
N GLY A 219 12.02 -0.92 -8.77
CA GLY A 219 12.55 -1.60 -9.96
C GLY A 219 13.88 -1.04 -10.47
N ALA A 220 14.64 -0.37 -9.60
CA ALA A 220 15.95 0.18 -9.92
C ALA A 220 16.90 -0.91 -10.47
N GLU A 221 17.35 -0.78 -11.71
CA GLU A 221 18.40 -1.63 -12.31
C GLU A 221 19.77 -1.14 -11.86
N HIS A 222 20.42 -1.91 -10.97
CA HIS A 222 21.78 -1.67 -10.48
C HIS A 222 22.03 -0.25 -9.92
N SER A 223 21.71 -0.01 -8.65
CA SER A 223 22.42 1.05 -7.93
C SER A 223 23.89 0.63 -7.79
N LYS A 224 24.79 1.36 -8.43
CA LYS A 224 26.24 1.19 -8.25
C LYS A 224 26.67 1.37 -6.78
N ASP A 225 25.79 1.90 -5.94
CA ASP A 225 26.02 2.17 -4.52
C ASP A 225 25.69 1.01 -3.57
N ALA A 226 24.97 -0.04 -4.01
CA ALA A 226 24.66 -1.17 -3.13
C ALA A 226 25.88 -2.05 -2.80
N GLY A 227 26.97 -1.95 -3.57
CA GLY A 227 28.18 -2.75 -3.40
C GLY A 227 29.21 -2.19 -2.41
N TYR A 228 29.05 -0.97 -1.90
CA TYR A 228 30.07 -0.33 -1.08
C TYR A 228 29.99 -0.61 0.43
N TYR A 229 28.93 -1.28 0.90
CA TYR A 229 28.73 -1.52 2.35
C TYR A 229 29.15 -2.91 2.86
N TYR A 230 29.47 -3.85 1.97
CA TYR A 230 30.04 -5.14 2.36
C TYR A 230 31.30 -5.40 1.54
N GLY A 231 32.35 -4.64 1.87
CA GLY A 231 33.72 -5.00 1.52
C GLY A 231 34.39 -5.66 2.73
N ASN A 232 34.61 -6.97 2.64
CA ASN A 232 35.73 -7.69 3.24
C ASN A 232 36.28 -8.62 2.16
#